data_AF-A0A933URA6-F1
#
_entry.id   AF-A0A933URA6-F1
#
_cell.length_a   1.000
_cell.length_b   1.000
_cell.length_c   1.000
_cell.angle_alpha   90.00
_cell.angle_beta   90.00
_cell.angle_gamma   90.00
#
_symmetry.space_group_name_H-M   'P 1'
#
loop_
_entity.id
_entity.type
_entity.pdbx_description
1 polymer ?
#
loop_
_entity_poly.entity_id
_entity_poly.type
_entity_poly.pdbx_seq_one_letter_code
_entity_poly.pdbx_strand_id
1 'polypeptide(L)'
;MTPFMVRVAELVGADVDDEPSEPLRYRTRPSTGMPVNVGADRHVAVRSLCEQLLCEANAVLDDSDDHMGLFDEVADGELAFSVTYRNRAVRVSTRFEDGVAYGRLVGDGVPPGPASELAGPEEVADLLLLLLTEAGLPHHPVSL
;
A
#
# COMPACT_ATOMS: atom_id res chain seq x y z
N MET A 1 -10.33 -17.07 -4.97
CA MET A 1 -9.77 -15.70 -4.90
C MET A 1 -10.46 -14.93 -3.78
N THR A 2 -9.69 -14.13 -3.03
CA THR A 2 -10.24 -13.18 -2.03
C THR A 2 -10.92 -11.99 -2.72
N PRO A 3 -11.69 -11.15 -2.01
CA PRO A 3 -12.23 -9.92 -2.59
C PRO A 3 -11.15 -9.02 -3.20
N PHE A 4 -9.97 -8.93 -2.57
CA PHE A 4 -8.86 -8.14 -3.09
C PHE A 4 -8.25 -8.76 -4.36
N MET A 5 -8.04 -10.08 -4.40
CA MET A 5 -7.58 -10.77 -5.62
C MET A 5 -8.55 -10.59 -6.79
N VAL A 6 -9.86 -10.65 -6.54
CA VAL A 6 -10.88 -10.38 -7.58
C VAL A 6 -10.70 -8.97 -8.12
N ARG A 7 -10.46 -7.99 -7.24
CA ARG A 7 -10.25 -6.60 -7.65
C ARG A 7 -8.98 -6.42 -8.49
N VAL A 8 -7.89 -7.09 -8.12
CA VAL A 8 -6.66 -7.09 -8.94
C VAL A 8 -6.92 -7.73 -10.31
N ALA A 9 -7.64 -8.87 -10.34
CA ALA A 9 -7.96 -9.57 -11.58
C ALA A 9 -8.85 -8.74 -12.51
N GLU A 10 -9.82 -7.99 -11.96
CA GLU A 10 -10.63 -7.04 -12.72
C GLU A 10 -9.76 -5.96 -13.36
N LEU A 11 -8.81 -5.39 -12.62
CA LEU A 11 -7.94 -4.32 -13.15
C LEU A 11 -6.94 -4.83 -14.20
N VAL A 12 -6.41 -6.04 -14.03
CA VAL A 12 -5.50 -6.70 -14.99
C VAL A 12 -6.26 -7.15 -16.24
N GLY A 13 -7.50 -7.65 -16.07
CA GLY A 13 -8.34 -8.13 -17.17
C GLY A 13 -9.12 -7.04 -17.91
N ALA A 14 -9.18 -5.82 -17.36
CA ALA A 14 -9.83 -4.67 -17.98
C ALA A 14 -9.10 -4.23 -19.25
N ASP A 15 -9.82 -3.67 -20.23
CA ASP A 15 -9.18 -2.97 -21.33
C ASP A 15 -8.60 -1.63 -20.84
N VAL A 16 -7.60 -1.08 -21.54
CA VAL A 16 -6.89 0.16 -21.15
C VAL A 16 -7.85 1.36 -20.99
N ASP A 17 -8.97 1.35 -21.71
CA ASP A 17 -9.98 2.41 -21.70
C ASP A 17 -11.12 2.16 -20.68
N ASP A 18 -11.13 1.01 -20.00
CA ASP A 18 -12.14 0.70 -18.99
C ASP A 18 -11.81 1.43 -17.67
N GLU A 19 -12.69 2.33 -17.27
CA GLU A 19 -12.60 2.91 -15.92
C GLU A 19 -12.89 1.84 -14.86
N PRO A 20 -12.12 1.80 -13.76
CA PRO A 20 -12.41 0.89 -12.66
C PRO A 20 -13.81 1.15 -12.11
N SER A 21 -14.57 0.07 -11.88
CA SER A 21 -15.97 0.13 -11.44
C SER A 21 -16.20 0.93 -10.15
N GLU A 22 -15.21 0.96 -9.26
CA GLU A 22 -15.14 1.81 -8.08
C GLU A 22 -13.86 2.66 -8.12
N PRO A 23 -13.94 3.96 -7.77
CA PRO A 23 -12.77 4.83 -7.73
C PRO A 23 -11.80 4.37 -6.65
N LEU A 24 -10.55 4.11 -7.04
CA LEU A 24 -9.49 3.73 -6.12
C LEU A 24 -9.07 4.96 -5.30
N ARG A 25 -9.33 4.96 -3.98
CA ARG A 25 -8.99 6.10 -3.14
C ARG A 25 -8.79 5.72 -1.68
N TYR A 26 -7.52 5.55 -1.31
CA TYR A 26 -7.15 5.45 0.10
C TYR A 26 -7.36 6.78 0.82
N ARG A 27 -7.58 6.70 2.13
CA ARG A 27 -7.74 7.84 3.03
C ARG A 27 -6.52 7.98 3.92
N THR A 28 -6.16 9.23 4.16
CA THR A 28 -5.14 9.61 5.15
C THR A 28 -5.77 10.41 6.28
N ARG A 29 -5.11 10.40 7.42
CA ARG A 29 -5.36 11.33 8.52
C ARG A 29 -4.10 12.15 8.82
N PRO A 30 -4.23 13.35 9.41
CA PRO A 30 -3.05 14.08 9.90
C PRO A 30 -2.23 13.21 10.85
N SER A 31 -0.90 13.30 10.75
CA SER A 31 -0.01 12.66 11.70
C SER A 31 -0.10 13.40 13.03
N THR A 32 -0.66 12.73 14.04
CA THR A 32 -0.77 13.26 15.40
C THR A 32 -0.11 12.31 16.38
N GLY A 33 0.44 12.88 17.46
CA GLY A 33 1.14 12.09 18.47
C GLY A 33 0.20 11.11 19.16
N MET A 34 0.62 9.85 19.26
CA MET A 34 -0.10 8.80 19.98
C MET A 34 0.84 8.02 20.92
N PRO A 35 0.31 7.27 21.91
CA PRO A 35 1.15 6.41 22.74
C PRO A 35 1.96 5.42 21.91
N VAL A 36 3.21 5.16 22.33
CA VAL A 36 4.16 4.26 21.61
C VAL A 36 3.56 2.90 21.27
N ASN A 37 2.89 2.26 22.23
CA ASN A 37 2.27 0.95 22.02
C ASN A 37 1.17 0.99 20.96
N VAL A 38 0.35 2.04 20.94
CA VAL A 38 -0.70 2.23 19.93
C VAL A 38 -0.08 2.45 18.54
N GLY A 39 0.97 3.26 18.46
CA GLY A 39 1.69 3.49 17.21
C GLY A 39 2.37 2.23 16.66
N ALA A 40 2.97 1.43 17.54
CA ALA A 40 3.59 0.16 17.20
C ALA A 40 2.55 -0.87 16.71
N ASP A 41 1.46 -1.06 17.47
CA ASP A 41 0.37 -1.99 17.09
C ASP A 41 -0.22 -1.61 15.72
N ARG A 42 -0.45 -0.32 15.50
CA ARG A 42 -0.95 0.19 14.24
C ARG A 42 0.04 -0.06 13.10
N HIS A 43 1.33 0.16 13.32
CA HIS A 43 2.36 -0.12 12.32
C HIS A 43 2.37 -1.60 11.92
N VAL A 44 2.35 -2.49 12.91
CA VAL A 44 2.32 -3.94 12.68
C VAL A 44 1.05 -4.35 11.93
N ALA A 45 -0.11 -3.78 12.27
CA ALA A 45 -1.36 -4.07 11.56
C ALA A 45 -1.30 -3.65 10.09
N VAL A 46 -0.79 -2.45 9.80
CA VAL A 46 -0.62 -1.95 8.43
C VAL A 46 0.39 -2.82 7.66
N ARG A 47 1.56 -3.11 8.25
CA ARG A 47 2.61 -3.93 7.60
C ARG A 47 2.10 -5.35 7.32
N SER A 48 1.47 -5.99 8.29
CA SER A 48 0.96 -7.37 8.14
C SER A 48 -0.10 -7.47 7.05
N LEU A 49 -1.04 -6.52 7.02
CA LEU A 49 -2.05 -6.49 5.96
C LEU A 49 -1.41 -6.17 4.60
N CYS A 50 -0.41 -5.30 4.55
CA CYS A 50 0.34 -5.01 3.33
C CYS A 50 1.04 -6.25 2.77
N GLU A 51 1.72 -7.04 3.60
CA GLU A 51 2.35 -8.29 3.16
C GLU A 51 1.32 -9.28 2.61
N GLN A 52 0.20 -9.46 3.32
CA GLN A 52 -0.88 -10.34 2.87
C GLN A 52 -1.41 -9.91 1.49
N LEU A 53 -1.84 -8.65 1.36
CA LEU A 53 -2.44 -8.15 0.13
C LEU A 53 -1.43 -8.10 -1.02
N LEU A 54 -0.17 -7.82 -0.74
CA LEU A 54 0.90 -7.90 -1.75
C LEU A 54 1.07 -9.34 -2.27
N CYS A 55 1.04 -10.34 -1.39
CA CYS A 55 1.08 -11.75 -1.80
C CYS A 55 -0.14 -12.12 -2.63
N GLU A 56 -1.33 -11.62 -2.27
CA GLU A 56 -2.56 -11.82 -3.02
C GLU A 56 -2.50 -11.18 -4.42
N ALA A 57 -2.00 -9.94 -4.54
CA ALA A 57 -1.81 -9.29 -5.84
C ALA A 57 -0.81 -10.07 -6.71
N ASN A 58 0.35 -10.40 -6.15
CA ASN A 58 1.40 -11.15 -6.84
C ASN A 58 0.93 -12.56 -7.27
N ALA A 59 -0.03 -13.16 -6.58
CA ALA A 59 -0.61 -14.44 -7.00
C ALA A 59 -1.61 -14.33 -8.17
N VAL A 60 -2.07 -13.12 -8.49
CA VAL A 60 -2.98 -12.84 -9.62
C VAL A 60 -2.21 -12.38 -10.86
N LEU A 61 -1.09 -11.67 -10.68
CA LEU A 61 -0.18 -11.29 -11.75
C LEU A 61 0.44 -12.53 -12.40
N ASP A 62 0.72 -12.48 -13.72
CA ASP A 62 1.39 -13.58 -14.40
C ASP A 62 2.87 -13.66 -14.01
N ASP A 63 3.47 -14.84 -14.07
CA ASP A 63 4.91 -15.03 -13.79
C ASP A 63 5.81 -14.15 -14.68
N SER A 64 5.33 -13.75 -15.86
CA SER A 64 6.04 -12.85 -16.78
C SER A 64 5.91 -11.37 -16.45
N ASP A 65 5.05 -10.99 -15.51
CA ASP A 65 4.87 -9.62 -15.06
C ASP A 65 5.89 -9.21 -13.99
N ASP A 66 6.09 -7.90 -13.86
CA ASP A 66 6.70 -7.35 -12.66
C ASP A 66 5.83 -7.68 -11.44
N HIS A 67 6.49 -7.93 -10.32
CA HIS A 67 5.83 -8.22 -9.04
C HIS A 67 6.05 -7.08 -8.06
N MET A 68 5.09 -6.88 -7.16
CA MET A 68 5.26 -5.92 -6.07
C MET A 68 6.31 -6.43 -5.07
N GLY A 69 7.14 -5.51 -4.58
CA GLY A 69 8.14 -5.76 -3.54
C GLY A 69 7.77 -5.11 -2.22
N LEU A 70 8.12 -5.77 -1.11
CA LEU A 70 8.01 -5.25 0.26
C LEU A 70 9.38 -5.29 0.92
N PHE A 71 9.83 -4.15 1.44
CA PHE A 71 11.15 -4.02 2.04
C PHE A 71 11.04 -3.36 3.41
N ASP A 72 11.37 -4.10 4.47
CA ASP A 72 11.51 -3.52 5.80
C ASP A 72 12.80 -2.67 5.87
N GLU A 73 12.70 -1.47 6.44
CA GLU A 73 13.81 -0.52 6.56
C GLU A 73 14.31 -0.48 8.00
N VAL A 74 15.63 -0.49 8.18
CA VAL A 74 16.26 -0.39 9.50
C VAL A 74 16.62 1.06 9.79
N ALA A 75 15.97 1.65 10.79
CA ALA A 75 16.26 3.00 11.27
C ALA A 75 16.13 3.07 12.80
N ASP A 76 16.95 3.89 13.44
CA ASP A 76 16.91 4.06 14.90
C ASP A 76 15.67 4.89 15.31
N GLY A 77 14.94 4.41 16.31
CA GLY A 77 13.70 5.04 16.77
C GLY A 77 12.58 5.10 15.73
N GLU A 78 12.59 4.26 14.70
CA GLU A 78 11.57 4.24 13.65
C GLU A 78 11.29 2.80 13.19
N LEU A 79 10.02 2.47 13.01
CA LEU A 79 9.60 1.31 12.23
C LEU A 79 9.23 1.81 10.84
N ALA A 80 9.77 1.21 9.78
CA ALA A 80 9.47 1.62 8.43
C ALA A 80 9.52 0.44 7.46
N PHE A 81 8.71 0.52 6.42
CA PHE A 81 8.79 -0.36 5.27
C PHE A 81 8.39 0.40 4.00
N SER A 82 8.88 -0.08 2.88
CA SER A 82 8.55 0.43 1.55
C SER A 82 7.89 -0.66 0.70
N VAL A 83 6.88 -0.26 -0.07
CA VAL A 83 6.28 -1.06 -1.13
C VAL A 83 6.70 -0.48 -2.46
N THR A 84 7.13 -1.33 -3.38
CA THR A 84 7.55 -0.92 -4.72
C THR A 84 6.82 -1.70 -5.79
N TYR A 85 6.50 -1.05 -6.90
CA TYR A 85 6.06 -1.72 -8.12
C TYR A 85 6.58 -0.94 -9.32
N ARG A 86 7.40 -1.58 -10.15
CA ARG A 86 8.10 -0.93 -11.28
C ARG A 86 8.82 0.36 -10.88
N ASN A 87 8.37 1.49 -11.42
CA ASN A 87 8.92 2.82 -11.19
C ASN A 87 8.20 3.60 -10.07
N ARG A 88 7.34 2.93 -9.29
CA ARG A 88 6.57 3.52 -8.19
C ARG A 88 7.01 2.95 -6.85
N ALA A 89 7.02 3.80 -5.82
CA ALA A 89 7.25 3.37 -4.45
C ALA A 89 6.49 4.22 -3.44
N VAL A 90 6.05 3.59 -2.35
CA VAL A 90 5.54 4.27 -1.16
C VAL A 90 6.21 3.73 0.09
N ARG A 91 6.43 4.62 1.04
CA ARG A 91 7.02 4.32 2.34
C ARG A 91 6.04 4.62 3.45
N VAL A 92 5.82 3.62 4.31
CA VAL A 92 5.07 3.76 5.56
C VAL A 92 6.06 3.72 6.71
N SER A 93 5.91 4.65 7.64
CA SER A 93 6.80 4.74 8.80
C SER A 93 6.07 5.17 10.06
N THR A 94 6.61 4.76 11.19
CA THR A 94 6.20 5.20 12.52
C THR A 94 7.45 5.56 13.31
N ARG A 95 7.65 6.85 13.56
CA ARG A 95 8.76 7.38 14.36
C ARG A 95 8.37 7.44 15.83
N PHE A 96 9.29 7.08 16.71
CA PHE A 96 9.12 7.14 18.17
C PHE A 96 10.06 8.19 18.76
N GLU A 97 9.48 9.18 19.44
CA GLU A 97 10.21 10.32 20.00
C GLU A 97 9.55 10.73 21.32
N ASP A 98 10.34 10.84 22.39
CA ASP A 98 9.88 11.25 23.73
C ASP A 98 8.64 10.49 24.25
N GLY A 99 8.56 9.18 23.97
CA GLY A 99 7.43 8.35 24.40
C GLY A 99 6.15 8.55 23.58
N VAL A 100 6.26 9.21 22.43
CA VAL A 100 5.17 9.46 21.47
C VAL A 100 5.51 8.85 20.12
N ALA A 101 4.52 8.26 19.46
CA ALA A 101 4.63 7.73 18.11
C ALA A 101 3.96 8.65 17.09
N TYR A 102 4.56 8.78 15.91
CA TYR A 102 4.06 9.56 14.78
C TYR A 102 4.12 8.74 13.50
N GLY A 103 2.96 8.46 12.91
CA GLY A 103 2.86 7.75 11.63
C GLY A 103 3.14 8.69 10.45
N ARG A 104 3.67 8.14 9.35
CA ARG A 104 3.90 8.89 8.11
C ARG A 104 3.81 7.99 6.88
N LEU A 105 3.12 8.49 5.87
CA LEU A 105 3.05 7.95 4.51
C LEU A 105 3.68 8.96 3.55
N VAL A 106 4.59 8.51 2.69
CA VAL A 106 5.21 9.31 1.62
C VAL A 106 5.45 8.44 0.38
N GLY A 107 5.59 9.04 -0.80
CA GLY A 107 5.94 8.34 -2.04
C GLY A 107 5.03 8.72 -3.21
N ASP A 108 5.04 7.89 -4.24
CA ASP A 108 4.18 8.04 -5.41
C ASP A 108 2.69 7.98 -5.04
N GLY A 109 1.86 8.76 -5.72
CA GLY A 109 0.42 8.88 -5.43
C GLY A 109 0.10 9.62 -4.13
N VAL A 110 1.08 9.92 -3.27
CA VAL A 110 0.88 10.64 -2.00
C VAL A 110 0.97 12.16 -2.22
N PRO A 111 -0.10 12.94 -1.97
CA PRO A 111 -0.06 14.37 -2.17
C PRO A 111 0.98 15.06 -1.27
N PRO A 112 1.72 16.06 -1.79
CA PRO A 112 2.59 16.86 -0.95
C PRO A 112 1.77 17.66 0.06
N GLY A 113 2.27 17.79 1.29
CA GLY A 113 1.57 18.52 2.34
C GLY A 113 2.11 18.27 3.74
N PRO A 114 1.37 18.70 4.78
CA PRO A 114 1.67 18.34 6.16
C PRO A 114 1.77 16.83 6.36
N ALA A 115 2.52 16.39 7.38
CA ALA A 115 2.68 14.97 7.66
C ALA A 115 1.32 14.29 7.88
N SER A 116 1.10 13.20 7.16
CA SER A 116 -0.10 12.37 7.23
C SER A 116 0.27 10.90 7.24
N GLU A 117 -0.63 10.07 7.76
CA GLU A 117 -0.54 8.60 7.75
C GLU A 117 -1.83 8.02 7.17
N LEU A 118 -1.83 6.73 6.80
CA LEU A 118 -3.06 6.03 6.42
C LEU A 118 -4.12 6.18 7.52
N ALA A 119 -5.39 6.33 7.14
CA ALA A 119 -6.49 6.48 8.09
C ALA A 119 -6.76 5.20 8.91
N GLY A 120 -6.40 4.04 8.36
CA GLY A 120 -6.40 2.74 9.02
C GLY A 120 -5.68 1.68 8.18
N PRO A 121 -5.43 0.47 8.73
CA PRO A 121 -4.88 -0.65 7.95
C PRO A 121 -5.69 -0.98 6.70
N GLU A 122 -7.01 -0.87 6.76
CA GLU A 122 -7.92 -1.13 5.64
C GLU A 122 -7.62 -0.30 4.38
N GLU A 123 -6.97 0.86 4.55
CA GLU A 123 -6.60 1.77 3.46
C GLU A 123 -5.42 1.24 2.62
N VAL A 124 -4.75 0.18 3.06
CA VAL A 124 -3.66 -0.47 2.32
C VAL A 124 -4.14 -1.04 1.00
N ALA A 125 -5.35 -1.59 0.93
CA ALA A 125 -5.88 -2.19 -0.29
C ALA A 125 -5.88 -1.19 -1.44
N ASP A 126 -6.56 -0.05 -1.26
CA ASP A 126 -6.63 1.00 -2.28
C ASP A 126 -5.26 1.63 -2.58
N LEU A 127 -4.38 1.73 -1.59
CA LEU A 127 -3.01 2.20 -1.81
C LEU A 127 -2.25 1.27 -2.77
N LEU A 128 -2.32 -0.05 -2.57
CA LEU A 128 -1.65 -1.02 -3.43
C LEU A 128 -2.25 -1.04 -4.84
N LEU A 129 -3.58 -0.97 -4.97
CA LEU A 129 -4.26 -0.90 -6.26
C LEU A 129 -3.85 0.37 -7.03
N LEU A 130 -3.73 1.51 -6.34
CA LEU A 130 -3.25 2.75 -6.97
C LEU A 130 -1.83 2.63 -7.48
N LEU A 131 -0.92 2.03 -6.70
CA LEU A 131 0.46 1.77 -7.15
C LEU A 131 0.50 0.93 -8.43
N LEU A 132 -0.32 -0.13 -8.49
CA LEU A 132 -0.45 -0.97 -9.67
C LEU A 132 -0.96 -0.17 -10.87
N THR A 133 -2.09 0.52 -10.74
CA THR A 133 -2.71 1.26 -11.85
C THR A 133 -1.85 2.42 -12.36
N GLU A 134 -1.22 3.17 -11.47
CA GLU A 134 -0.43 4.35 -11.85
C GLU A 134 0.96 4.01 -12.41
N ALA A 135 1.42 2.77 -12.23
CA ALA A 135 2.61 2.21 -12.89
C ALA A 135 2.32 1.65 -14.29
N GLY A 136 1.05 1.65 -14.71
CA GLY A 136 0.56 1.15 -16.00
C GLY A 136 0.44 -0.37 -16.03
N LEU A 137 -0.64 -0.92 -15.48
CA LEU A 137 -0.87 -2.37 -15.37
C LEU A 137 -0.65 -3.15 -16.70
N PRO A 138 -0.10 -4.37 -16.63
CA PRO A 138 -0.21 -5.31 -17.73
C PRO A 138 -1.69 -5.69 -17.92
N HIS A 139 -2.14 -5.75 -19.17
CA HIS A 139 -3.51 -6.11 -19.53
C HIS A 139 -3.53 -7.47 -20.22
N HIS A 140 -4.09 -8.49 -19.57
CA HIS A 140 -4.22 -9.83 -20.13
C HIS A 140 -5.39 -10.60 -19.50
N PRO A 141 -5.92 -11.63 -20.18
CA PRO A 141 -6.92 -12.51 -19.59
C PRO A 141 -6.36 -13.17 -18.33
N VAL A 142 -7.06 -13.03 -17.21
CA VAL A 142 -6.75 -13.74 -15.98
C VAL A 142 -7.52 -15.06 -15.98
N SER A 143 -6.80 -16.18 -15.89
CA SER A 143 -7.44 -17.50 -15.76
C SER A 143 -7.93 -17.67 -14.33
N LEU A 144 -9.26 -17.67 -14.16
CA LEU A 144 -9.95 -17.84 -12.88
C LEU A 144 -9.90 -19.27 -12.34
#